data_AF-A0A538IDJ9-F1
#
_entry.id   AF-A0A538IDJ9-F1
#
_cell.length_a   1.000
_cell.length_b   1.000
_cell.length_c   1.000
_cell.angle_alpha   90.00
_cell.angle_beta   90.00
_cell.angle_gamma   90.00
#
_symmetry.space_group_name_H-M   'P 1'
#
loop_
_entity.id
_entity.type
_entity.pdbx_description
1 polymer ?
#
loop_
_entity_poly.entity_id
_entity_poly.type
_entity_poly.pdbx_seq_one_letter_code
_entity_poly.pdbx_strand_id
1 'polypeptide(L)'
;MTGAGRFFAGDVAMIRFIERDGYDASYTTDSSVDARPAQVLGHRMVLDIGHSEYWSQRAADALRHARDGGTNLGFLASNTMAWRVRYARPHRILAYKERAARDPDQRLPSGLFPLGGAPITGTSWQRCVTPRYPALGHAVYHYYPWRPGLSLQPAWLFAGTGLVAGSQVNGIVGYELDRTSIASPLGTQVVGGGSTPCLGGRPPIGVSQSTLYQAPSGALVFSSGTMGWELGLSPVPAASPDAPHRADPRLVRLTENLFARMLSRGG
;
A
#
# COMPACT_ATOMS: atom_id res chain seq x y z
N MET A 1 11.28 -11.02 18.93
CA MET A 1 11.57 -10.10 17.82
C MET A 1 10.72 -8.86 18.01
N THR A 2 11.34 -7.70 18.22
CA THR A 2 10.62 -6.43 18.23
C THR A 2 10.17 -6.14 16.80
N GLY A 3 8.90 -5.80 16.58
CA GLY A 3 8.36 -5.45 15.25
C GLY A 3 8.96 -4.19 14.61
N ALA A 4 10.01 -3.62 15.23
CA ALA A 4 10.59 -2.33 14.90
C ALA A 4 11.28 -2.30 13.52
N GLY A 5 11.86 -3.43 13.06
CA GLY A 5 12.61 -3.45 11.80
C GLY A 5 11.79 -3.04 10.58
N ARG A 6 10.52 -3.48 10.50
CA ARG A 6 9.63 -3.12 9.38
C ARG A 6 9.04 -1.73 9.52
N PHE A 7 8.74 -1.31 10.76
CA PHE A 7 8.33 0.05 11.06
C PHE A 7 9.34 1.09 10.56
N PHE A 8 10.65 0.82 10.69
CA PHE A 8 11.67 1.72 10.19
C PHE A 8 11.76 1.75 8.65
N ALA A 9 11.52 0.62 7.98
CA ALA A 9 11.65 0.49 6.53
C ALA A 9 10.46 1.08 5.75
N GLY A 10 9.24 0.97 6.28
CA GLY A 10 8.02 1.54 5.68
C GLY A 10 7.62 2.86 6.35
N ASP A 11 7.05 2.76 7.56
CA ASP A 11 6.41 3.87 8.26
C ASP A 11 7.34 5.07 8.45
N VAL A 12 8.54 4.86 9.01
CA VAL A 12 9.48 5.96 9.27
C VAL A 12 10.04 6.55 7.97
N ALA A 13 10.21 5.74 6.92
CA ALA A 13 10.66 6.24 5.61
C ALA A 13 9.62 7.21 5.02
N MET A 14 8.33 6.88 5.12
CA MET A 14 7.27 7.78 4.68
C MET A 14 7.12 9.00 5.58
N ILE A 15 7.17 8.84 6.92
CA ILE A 15 7.12 9.97 7.85
C ILE A 15 8.25 10.96 7.54
N ARG A 16 9.48 10.48 7.31
CA ARG A 16 10.60 11.35 6.92
C ARG A 16 10.35 12.08 5.61
N PHE A 17 9.75 11.41 4.61
CA PHE A 17 9.40 12.05 3.35
C PHE A 17 8.38 13.17 3.55
N ILE A 18 7.29 12.89 4.27
CA ILE A 18 6.21 13.84 4.57
C ILE A 18 6.75 15.06 5.33
N GLU A 19 7.50 14.83 6.40
CA GLU A 19 8.02 15.89 7.28
C GLU A 19 9.13 16.72 6.59
N ARG A 20 10.02 16.08 5.83
CA ARG A 20 11.09 16.77 5.08
C ARG A 20 10.52 17.76 4.07
N ASP A 21 9.41 17.41 3.43
CA ASP A 21 8.82 18.19 2.35
C ASP A 21 7.71 19.13 2.85
N GLY A 22 7.48 19.17 4.18
CA GLY A 22 6.63 20.17 4.84
C GLY A 22 5.13 19.99 4.64
N TYR A 23 4.66 18.76 4.40
CA TYR A 23 3.22 18.48 4.28
C TYR A 23 2.53 18.61 5.64
N ASP A 24 1.39 19.30 5.68
CA ASP A 24 0.54 19.39 6.87
C ASP A 24 -0.13 18.04 7.13
N ALA A 25 0.43 17.28 8.08
CA ALA A 25 0.06 15.90 8.36
C ALA A 25 -0.34 15.69 9.83
N SER A 26 -1.32 14.81 10.00
CA SER A 26 -1.71 14.27 11.31
C SER A 26 -1.57 12.76 11.28
N TYR A 27 -1.10 12.18 12.38
CA TYR A 27 -0.89 10.74 12.49
C TYR A 27 -1.95 10.08 13.38
N THR A 28 -2.38 8.89 12.98
CA THR A 28 -3.25 8.05 13.78
C THR A 28 -2.84 6.58 13.67
N THR A 29 -3.54 5.69 14.38
CA THR A 29 -3.30 4.25 14.35
C THR A 29 -4.57 3.54 13.93
N ASP A 30 -4.44 2.34 13.36
CA ASP A 30 -5.59 1.50 12.99
C ASP A 30 -6.54 1.27 14.17
N SER A 31 -5.98 1.10 15.37
CA SER A 31 -6.78 0.92 16.60
C SER A 31 -7.55 2.19 16.99
N SER A 32 -6.98 3.37 16.72
CA SER A 32 -7.65 4.65 16.91
C SER A 32 -8.74 4.85 15.86
N VAL A 33 -8.46 4.55 14.59
CA VAL A 33 -9.44 4.65 13.48
C VAL A 33 -10.59 3.69 13.69
N ASP A 34 -10.30 2.47 14.13
CA ASP A 34 -11.32 1.57 14.63
C ASP A 34 -12.11 2.29 15.72
N ALA A 35 -11.51 2.64 16.87
CA ALA A 35 -12.20 3.27 18.01
C ALA A 35 -13.05 4.50 17.65
N ARG A 36 -12.56 5.37 16.75
CA ARG A 36 -13.17 6.65 16.39
C ARG A 36 -13.09 6.88 14.86
N PRO A 37 -13.99 6.27 14.07
CA PRO A 37 -13.91 6.31 12.60
C PRO A 37 -13.97 7.71 12.00
N ALA A 38 -14.66 8.66 12.65
CA ALA A 38 -14.84 10.00 12.13
C ALA A 38 -13.52 10.80 11.94
N GLN A 39 -12.42 10.37 12.54
CA GLN A 39 -11.14 11.08 12.43
C GLN A 39 -10.52 11.03 11.02
N VAL A 40 -10.96 10.13 10.13
CA VAL A 40 -10.49 10.11 8.74
C VAL A 40 -11.28 11.05 7.83
N LEU A 41 -12.32 11.70 8.36
CA LEU A 41 -13.15 12.66 7.65
C LEU A 41 -12.54 14.07 7.71
N GLY A 42 -12.87 14.91 6.73
CA GLY A 42 -12.38 16.29 6.68
C GLY A 42 -10.95 16.45 6.15
N HIS A 43 -10.22 15.35 5.97
CA HIS A 43 -8.92 15.35 5.32
C HIS A 43 -9.04 15.34 3.80
N ARG A 44 -8.07 16.00 3.12
CA ARG A 44 -7.96 15.96 1.64
C ARG A 44 -7.53 14.58 1.17
N MET A 45 -6.72 13.89 1.97
CA MET A 45 -6.15 12.59 1.67
C MET A 45 -5.92 11.81 2.96
N VAL A 46 -6.14 10.49 2.90
CA VAL A 46 -5.73 9.53 3.94
C VAL A 46 -4.70 8.59 3.34
N LEU A 47 -3.58 8.44 4.03
CA LEU A 47 -2.48 7.56 3.62
C LEU A 47 -2.40 6.33 4.53
N ASP A 48 -2.40 5.17 3.92
CA ASP A 48 -2.04 3.88 4.51
C ASP A 48 -0.65 3.48 3.98
N ILE A 49 0.27 3.16 4.90
CA ILE A 49 1.71 3.06 4.61
C ILE A 49 2.29 1.82 5.30
N GLY A 50 3.44 1.34 4.84
CA GLY A 50 4.13 0.22 5.47
C GLY A 50 3.41 -1.12 5.24
N HIS A 51 3.32 -1.96 6.28
CA HIS A 51 2.78 -3.32 6.16
C HIS A 51 1.36 -3.46 6.71
N SER A 52 0.38 -3.00 5.93
CA SER A 52 -1.01 -2.86 6.34
C SER A 52 -1.87 -4.14 6.18
N GLU A 53 -1.41 -5.25 6.76
CA GLU A 53 -1.98 -6.59 6.54
C GLU A 53 -3.34 -6.82 7.26
N TYR A 54 -3.53 -6.22 8.45
CA TYR A 54 -4.63 -6.53 9.37
C TYR A 54 -5.61 -5.37 9.51
N TRP A 55 -6.85 -5.59 9.08
CA TRP A 55 -7.87 -4.54 9.06
C TRP A 55 -9.12 -4.93 9.80
N SER A 56 -9.64 -4.05 10.64
CA SER A 56 -11.01 -4.20 11.14
C SER A 56 -12.00 -3.78 10.06
N GLN A 57 -13.20 -4.39 10.07
CA GLN A 57 -14.27 -3.98 9.17
C GLN A 57 -14.62 -2.50 9.37
N ARG A 58 -14.62 -2.03 10.63
CA ARG A 58 -14.98 -0.65 10.99
C ARG A 58 -13.96 0.37 10.46
N ALA A 59 -12.67 0.07 10.50
CA ALA A 59 -11.65 0.94 9.92
C ALA A 59 -11.74 1.00 8.38
N ALA A 60 -11.97 -0.14 7.73
CA ALA A 60 -12.15 -0.19 6.28
C ALA A 60 -13.41 0.57 5.84
N ASP A 61 -14.51 0.44 6.58
CA ASP A 61 -15.72 1.22 6.34
C ASP A 61 -15.48 2.72 6.53
N ALA A 62 -14.65 3.12 7.50
CA ALA A 62 -14.27 4.53 7.68
C ALA A 62 -13.59 5.10 6.43
N LEU A 63 -12.60 4.39 5.88
CA LEU A 63 -11.90 4.81 4.65
C LEU A 63 -12.84 4.79 3.43
N ARG A 64 -13.71 3.77 3.32
CA ARG A 64 -14.73 3.72 2.27
C ARG A 64 -15.65 4.94 2.35
N HIS A 65 -16.15 5.27 3.54
CA HIS A 65 -17.00 6.44 3.75
C HIS A 65 -16.26 7.76 3.49
N ALA A 66 -14.99 7.88 3.88
CA ALA A 66 -14.18 9.05 3.57
C ALA A 66 -14.02 9.22 2.05
N ARG A 67 -13.67 8.15 1.33
CA ARG A 67 -13.60 8.13 -0.14
C ARG A 67 -14.92 8.53 -0.77
N ASP A 68 -16.02 7.92 -0.34
CA ASP A 68 -17.35 8.20 -0.87
C ASP A 68 -17.79 9.65 -0.55
N GLY A 69 -17.20 10.28 0.47
CA GLY A 69 -17.34 11.70 0.80
C GLY A 69 -16.34 12.65 0.10
N GLY A 70 -15.46 12.13 -0.77
CA GLY A 70 -14.51 12.94 -1.56
C GLY A 70 -13.07 13.01 -1.03
N THR A 71 -12.75 12.32 0.07
CA THR A 71 -11.37 12.21 0.57
C THR A 71 -10.56 11.25 -0.31
N ASN A 72 -9.41 11.69 -0.80
CA ASN A 72 -8.51 10.83 -1.57
C ASN A 72 -7.88 9.75 -0.68
N LEU A 73 -7.59 8.57 -1.24
CA LEU A 73 -6.90 7.50 -0.51
C LEU A 73 -5.59 7.14 -1.21
N GLY A 74 -4.52 6.96 -0.44
CA GLY A 74 -3.27 6.40 -0.95
C GLY A 74 -2.85 5.20 -0.11
N PHE A 75 -2.60 4.07 -0.78
CA PHE A 75 -2.11 2.84 -0.19
C PHE A 75 -0.68 2.60 -0.69
N LEU A 76 0.31 3.04 0.09
CA LEU A 76 1.72 2.83 -0.19
C LEU A 76 2.16 1.57 0.54
N ALA A 77 1.56 0.46 0.14
CA ALA A 77 1.68 -0.83 0.80
C ALA A 77 1.32 -1.95 -0.19
N SER A 78 1.45 -3.18 0.29
CA SER A 78 0.83 -4.36 -0.32
C SER A 78 0.50 -5.37 0.77
N ASN A 79 -0.13 -6.48 0.39
CA ASN A 79 -0.82 -7.35 1.32
C ASN A 79 -1.89 -6.58 2.11
N THR A 80 -2.36 -5.46 1.53
CA THR A 80 -3.24 -4.52 2.21
C THR A 80 -4.61 -5.14 2.37
N MET A 81 -5.18 -5.04 3.57
CA MET A 81 -6.48 -5.65 3.89
C MET A 81 -6.52 -7.15 3.53
N ALA A 82 -5.48 -7.92 3.84
CA ALA A 82 -5.52 -9.37 3.61
C ALA A 82 -6.33 -10.11 4.67
N TRP A 83 -6.20 -9.69 5.93
CA TRP A 83 -6.92 -10.28 7.05
C TRP A 83 -7.90 -9.30 7.68
N ARG A 84 -9.17 -9.72 7.76
CA ARG A 84 -10.16 -9.10 8.64
C ARG A 84 -9.90 -9.52 10.09
N VAL A 85 -9.76 -8.52 10.96
CA VAL A 85 -9.53 -8.69 12.40
C VAL A 85 -10.59 -7.99 13.23
N ARG A 86 -10.58 -8.27 14.53
CA ARG A 86 -11.34 -7.52 15.54
C ARG A 86 -10.43 -7.06 16.67
N TYR A 87 -10.74 -5.93 17.30
CA TYR A 87 -10.07 -5.52 18.52
C TYR A 87 -10.74 -6.15 19.74
N ALA A 88 -9.99 -6.96 20.50
CA ALA A 88 -10.46 -7.52 21.77
C ALA A 88 -10.32 -6.51 22.93
N ARG A 89 -9.37 -5.58 22.80
CA ARG A 89 -9.09 -4.39 23.62
C ARG A 89 -8.34 -3.38 22.72
N PRO A 90 -8.20 -2.10 23.12
CA PRO A 90 -7.30 -1.18 22.41
C PRO A 90 -5.93 -1.82 22.18
N HIS A 91 -5.40 -1.68 20.96
CA HIS A 91 -4.09 -2.22 20.54
C HIS A 91 -3.94 -3.75 20.59
N ARG A 92 -5.02 -4.52 20.79
CA ARG A 92 -4.98 -5.99 20.76
C ARG A 92 -5.97 -6.55 19.74
N ILE A 93 -5.43 -7.00 18.61
CA ILE A 93 -6.21 -7.65 17.56
C ILE A 93 -6.41 -9.14 17.86
N LEU A 94 -7.52 -9.68 17.36
CA LEU A 94 -7.84 -11.09 17.30
C LEU A 94 -8.07 -11.46 15.84
N ALA A 95 -7.43 -12.55 15.40
CA ALA A 95 -7.50 -13.03 14.02
C ALA A 95 -7.39 -14.56 13.98
N TYR A 96 -8.40 -15.22 13.43
CA TYR A 96 -8.37 -16.67 13.18
C TYR A 96 -7.76 -17.03 11.81
N LYS A 97 -7.56 -16.04 10.93
CA LYS A 97 -6.94 -16.17 9.61
C LYS A 97 -7.54 -17.33 8.79
N GLU A 98 -6.72 -18.29 8.35
CA GLU A 98 -7.14 -19.48 7.60
C GLU A 98 -8.06 -20.40 8.41
N ARG A 99 -8.11 -20.23 9.74
CA ARG A 99 -8.97 -20.97 10.66
C ARG A 99 -10.24 -20.20 11.02
N ALA A 100 -10.71 -19.29 10.17
CA ALA A 100 -11.93 -18.49 10.37
C ALA A 100 -13.16 -19.34 10.75
N ALA A 101 -13.27 -20.56 10.23
CA ALA A 101 -14.34 -21.51 10.61
C ALA A 101 -14.31 -21.93 12.10
N ARG A 102 -13.20 -21.69 12.81
CA ARG A 102 -13.03 -21.95 14.25
C ARG A 102 -13.22 -20.69 15.11
N ASP A 103 -13.56 -19.56 14.50
CA ASP A 103 -13.82 -18.33 15.23
C ASP A 103 -15.09 -18.49 16.09
N PRO A 104 -15.03 -18.34 17.43
CA PRO A 104 -16.20 -18.52 18.29
C PRO A 104 -17.22 -17.38 18.11
N ASP A 105 -16.81 -16.23 17.56
CA ASP A 105 -17.71 -15.13 17.23
C ASP A 105 -17.92 -15.07 15.71
N GLN A 106 -19.02 -15.66 15.27
CA GLN A 106 -19.45 -15.70 13.88
C GLN A 106 -20.27 -14.46 13.47
N ARG A 107 -20.56 -13.52 14.39
CA ARG A 107 -21.32 -12.30 14.06
C ARG A 107 -20.45 -11.27 13.34
N LEU A 108 -19.15 -11.25 13.64
CA LEU A 108 -18.16 -10.37 13.00
C LEU A 108 -16.90 -11.16 12.58
N PRO A 109 -17.02 -12.20 11.75
CA PRO A 109 -15.98 -13.24 11.66
C PRO A 109 -14.62 -12.67 11.25
N SER A 110 -13.56 -13.01 11.97
CA SER A 110 -12.20 -12.76 11.50
C SER A 110 -11.83 -13.75 10.37
N GLY A 111 -10.75 -13.50 9.64
CA GLY A 111 -10.36 -14.34 8.52
C GLY A 111 -9.92 -13.53 7.32
N LEU A 112 -10.04 -14.07 6.11
CA LEU A 112 -9.75 -13.32 4.89
C LEU A 112 -10.64 -12.08 4.84
N PHE A 113 -10.06 -10.95 4.45
CA PHE A 113 -10.85 -9.76 4.23
C PHE A 113 -11.77 -9.95 3.01
N PRO A 114 -13.05 -9.51 3.08
CA PRO A 114 -13.96 -9.60 1.95
C PRO A 114 -13.34 -9.02 0.66
N LEU A 115 -13.31 -9.85 -0.39
CA LEU A 115 -12.75 -9.50 -1.71
C LEU A 115 -11.30 -8.98 -1.67
N GLY A 116 -10.55 -9.29 -0.60
CA GLY A 116 -9.17 -8.84 -0.40
C GLY A 116 -8.99 -7.32 -0.38
N GLY A 117 -10.04 -6.57 0.02
CA GLY A 117 -9.99 -5.10 0.10
C GLY A 117 -10.06 -4.37 -1.25
N ALA A 118 -10.00 -5.09 -2.38
CA ALA A 118 -9.95 -4.51 -3.73
C ALA A 118 -11.04 -3.46 -4.03
N PRO A 119 -12.30 -3.58 -3.56
CA PRO A 119 -13.30 -2.54 -3.78
C PRO A 119 -12.95 -1.18 -3.18
N ILE A 120 -12.01 -1.11 -2.23
CA ILE A 120 -11.52 0.11 -1.58
C ILE A 120 -10.16 0.50 -2.16
N THR A 121 -9.20 -0.42 -2.16
CA THR A 121 -7.79 -0.15 -2.52
C THR A 121 -7.54 -0.11 -4.02
N GLY A 122 -8.40 -0.74 -4.83
CA GLY A 122 -8.17 -0.99 -6.25
C GLY A 122 -7.33 -2.24 -6.55
N THR A 123 -6.73 -2.86 -5.54
CA THR A 123 -5.85 -4.03 -5.68
C THR A 123 -6.05 -5.03 -4.54
N SER A 124 -5.60 -6.26 -4.69
CA SER A 124 -5.63 -7.27 -3.62
C SER A 124 -4.39 -8.15 -3.66
N TRP A 125 -4.02 -8.66 -2.49
CA TRP A 125 -2.89 -9.57 -2.34
C TRP A 125 -3.01 -10.83 -3.18
N GLN A 126 -1.93 -11.16 -3.88
CA GLN A 126 -1.86 -12.34 -4.75
C GLN A 126 -1.39 -13.61 -4.07
N ARG A 127 -1.18 -13.57 -2.75
CA ARG A 127 -0.52 -14.67 -2.04
C ARG A 127 0.90 -14.94 -2.55
N CYS A 128 1.51 -13.93 -3.14
CA CYS A 128 2.90 -13.94 -3.54
C CYS A 128 3.73 -13.23 -2.48
N VAL A 129 4.73 -13.93 -1.98
CA VAL A 129 5.84 -13.37 -1.21
C VAL A 129 7.09 -13.54 -2.07
N THR A 130 7.94 -12.52 -2.21
CA THR A 130 9.17 -12.68 -3.01
C THR A 130 10.15 -13.65 -2.36
N PRO A 131 11.13 -14.21 -3.11
CA PRO A 131 12.12 -15.10 -2.52
C PRO A 131 12.94 -14.40 -1.44
N ARG A 132 13.44 -15.20 -0.50
CA ARG A 132 14.30 -14.70 0.59
C ARG A 132 15.76 -14.78 0.19
N TYR A 133 16.55 -13.83 0.69
CA TYR A 133 18.00 -14.00 0.69
C TYR A 133 18.38 -15.16 1.63
N PRO A 134 19.36 -15.99 1.27
CA PRO A 134 19.93 -16.98 2.18
C PRO A 134 20.71 -16.24 3.28
N ALA A 135 20.09 -16.00 4.43
CA ALA A 135 20.76 -15.36 5.57
C ALA A 135 20.35 -16.04 6.89
N LEU A 136 21.33 -16.22 7.79
CA LEU A 136 21.12 -16.66 9.17
C LEU A 136 20.69 -15.45 10.00
N GLY A 137 19.39 -15.18 10.06
CA GLY A 137 18.83 -14.02 10.76
C GLY A 137 17.34 -13.80 10.52
N HIS A 138 16.90 -12.54 10.60
CA HIS A 138 15.55 -12.16 10.26
C HIS A 138 15.28 -12.29 8.76
N ALA A 139 14.03 -12.51 8.37
CA ALA A 139 13.68 -12.72 6.95
C ALA A 139 13.88 -11.44 6.13
N VAL A 140 14.84 -11.47 5.20
CA VAL A 140 15.11 -10.44 4.19
C VAL A 140 14.65 -10.93 2.82
N TYR A 141 13.98 -10.07 2.07
CA TYR A 141 13.30 -10.41 0.82
C TYR A 141 13.90 -9.69 -0.37
N HIS A 142 13.83 -10.34 -1.54
CA HIS A 142 14.23 -9.74 -2.79
C HIS A 142 13.25 -8.66 -3.25
N TYR A 143 13.80 -7.57 -3.80
CA TYR A 143 13.08 -6.51 -4.49
C TYR A 143 13.56 -6.38 -5.93
N TYR A 144 12.61 -6.11 -6.82
CA TYR A 144 12.78 -6.12 -8.27
C TYR A 144 12.46 -4.74 -8.86
N PRO A 145 12.76 -4.50 -10.15
CA PRO A 145 12.49 -3.21 -10.75
C PRO A 145 11.00 -2.94 -10.96
N TRP A 146 10.56 -1.76 -10.52
CA TRP A 146 9.29 -1.15 -10.91
C TRP A 146 9.44 -0.48 -12.28
N ARG A 147 8.38 -0.55 -13.10
CA ARG A 147 8.33 0.06 -14.44
C ARG A 147 7.04 0.88 -14.58
N PRO A 148 7.09 2.08 -15.18
CA PRO A 148 5.89 2.83 -15.48
C PRO A 148 5.09 2.12 -16.57
N GLY A 149 3.77 2.38 -16.60
CA GLY A 149 2.92 1.96 -17.70
C GLY A 149 3.41 2.53 -19.03
N LEU A 150 3.32 1.75 -20.11
CA LEU A 150 3.89 2.11 -21.41
C LEU A 150 3.34 3.44 -21.95
N SER A 151 2.09 3.77 -21.62
CA SER A 151 1.41 5.00 -22.06
C SER A 151 1.75 6.23 -21.21
N LEU A 152 2.41 6.06 -20.05
CA LEU A 152 2.68 7.13 -19.07
C LEU A 152 1.41 7.94 -18.73
N GLN A 153 0.28 7.24 -18.57
CA GLN A 153 -0.99 7.86 -18.22
C GLN A 153 -1.36 7.62 -16.74
N PRO A 154 -1.99 8.62 -16.08
CA PRO A 154 -2.31 9.94 -16.62
C PRO A 154 -1.07 10.85 -16.71
N ALA A 155 -0.97 11.67 -17.75
CA ALA A 155 0.24 12.47 -18.03
C ALA A 155 0.70 13.36 -16.85
N TRP A 156 -0.23 13.90 -16.07
CA TRP A 156 0.08 14.72 -14.90
C TRP A 156 0.88 13.96 -13.83
N LEU A 157 0.68 12.64 -13.70
CA LEU A 157 1.39 11.82 -12.72
C LEU A 157 2.86 11.69 -13.08
N PHE A 158 3.17 11.61 -14.37
CA PHE A 158 4.53 11.43 -14.90
C PHE A 158 5.23 12.74 -15.26
N ALA A 159 4.55 13.89 -15.15
CA ALA A 159 5.08 15.19 -15.53
C ALA A 159 6.37 15.54 -14.76
N GLY A 160 7.44 15.86 -15.49
CA GLY A 160 8.72 16.25 -14.90
C GLY A 160 9.48 15.11 -14.19
N THR A 161 8.99 13.87 -14.24
CA THR A 161 9.69 12.72 -13.62
C THR A 161 10.90 12.26 -14.44
N GLY A 162 10.93 12.56 -15.74
CA GLY A 162 11.91 11.99 -16.68
C GLY A 162 11.71 10.50 -16.98
N LEU A 163 10.62 9.88 -16.48
CA LEU A 163 10.25 8.52 -16.82
C LEU A 163 9.74 8.46 -18.26
N VAL A 164 10.25 7.49 -19.00
CA VAL A 164 9.80 7.12 -20.35
C VAL A 164 9.39 5.65 -20.39
N ALA A 165 8.69 5.24 -21.45
CA ALA A 165 8.42 3.82 -21.69
C ALA A 165 9.73 3.00 -21.67
N GLY A 166 9.75 1.90 -20.90
CA GLY A 166 10.95 1.08 -20.70
C GLY A 166 11.86 1.52 -19.54
N SER A 167 11.61 2.67 -18.91
CA SER A 167 12.29 3.07 -17.67
C SER A 167 12.11 2.03 -16.57
N GLN A 168 13.10 1.94 -15.69
CA GLN A 168 13.06 1.04 -14.53
C GLN A 168 13.58 1.76 -13.29
N VAL A 169 12.92 1.51 -12.15
CA VAL A 169 13.35 1.93 -10.82
C VAL A 169 13.61 0.66 -10.01
N ASN A 170 14.87 0.36 -9.74
CA ASN A 170 15.29 -0.87 -9.07
C ASN A 170 14.94 -0.86 -7.58
N GLY A 171 14.73 -2.04 -6.99
CA GLY A 171 14.55 -2.16 -5.53
C GLY A 171 13.18 -1.78 -5.01
N ILE A 172 12.15 -1.72 -5.87
CA ILE A 172 10.82 -1.20 -5.51
C ILE A 172 9.75 -2.31 -5.45
N VAL A 173 9.76 -3.27 -6.37
CA VAL A 173 8.73 -4.31 -6.47
C VAL A 173 9.13 -5.51 -5.63
N GLY A 174 8.54 -5.72 -4.47
CA GLY A 174 8.91 -6.89 -3.68
C GLY A 174 8.35 -6.98 -2.29
N TYR A 175 8.88 -7.98 -1.60
CA TYR A 175 8.37 -8.58 -0.38
C TYR A 175 6.95 -9.17 -0.54
N GLU A 176 5.91 -8.37 -0.74
CA GLU A 176 4.54 -8.83 -1.00
C GLU A 176 3.93 -8.01 -2.15
N LEU A 177 2.96 -8.59 -2.87
CA LEU A 177 2.50 -8.02 -4.14
C LEU A 177 0.97 -8.01 -4.25
N ASP A 178 0.43 -6.85 -4.62
CA ASP A 178 -0.98 -6.68 -4.92
C ASP A 178 -1.20 -6.39 -6.42
N ARG A 179 -2.36 -6.82 -6.94
CA ARG A 179 -2.82 -6.48 -8.30
C ARG A 179 -4.31 -6.23 -8.33
N THR A 180 -4.79 -5.67 -9.44
CA THR A 180 -6.22 -5.60 -9.72
C THR A 180 -6.86 -6.98 -9.73
N SER A 181 -8.06 -7.09 -9.17
CA SER A 181 -8.90 -8.28 -9.23
C SER A 181 -10.23 -7.96 -9.89
N ILE A 182 -11.10 -8.96 -10.04
CA ILE A 182 -12.48 -8.75 -10.52
C ILE A 182 -13.29 -7.82 -9.60
N ALA A 183 -12.85 -7.62 -8.36
CA ALA A 183 -13.48 -6.74 -7.39
C ALA A 183 -12.89 -5.32 -7.38
N SER A 184 -11.86 -5.04 -8.19
CA SER A 184 -11.34 -3.68 -8.36
C SER A 184 -12.41 -2.78 -9.00
N PRO A 185 -12.54 -1.50 -8.58
CA PRO A 185 -13.50 -0.57 -9.17
C PRO A 185 -13.36 -0.42 -10.68
N LEU A 186 -14.48 -0.17 -11.36
CA LEU A 186 -14.46 0.13 -12.79
C LEU A 186 -13.62 1.37 -13.06
N GLY A 187 -12.83 1.33 -14.13
CA GLY A 187 -11.92 2.42 -14.48
C GLY A 187 -10.61 2.45 -13.69
N THR A 188 -10.31 1.45 -12.85
CA THR A 188 -8.95 1.31 -12.27
C THR A 188 -7.90 1.17 -13.37
N GLN A 189 -7.00 2.14 -13.43
CA GLN A 189 -5.89 2.18 -14.38
C GLN A 189 -4.63 1.64 -13.72
N VAL A 190 -3.90 0.77 -14.44
CA VAL A 190 -2.57 0.34 -14.04
C VAL A 190 -1.56 1.37 -14.55
N VAL A 191 -0.94 2.11 -13.63
CA VAL A 191 0.01 3.18 -13.95
C VAL A 191 1.46 2.70 -13.93
N GLY A 192 1.71 1.52 -13.39
CA GLY A 192 3.02 0.88 -13.39
C GLY A 192 3.00 -0.42 -12.62
N GLY A 193 4.16 -1.05 -12.48
CA GLY A 193 4.26 -2.30 -11.73
C GLY A 193 5.51 -3.11 -12.06
N GLY A 194 5.45 -4.39 -11.77
CA GLY A 194 6.53 -5.33 -12.07
C GLY A 194 6.09 -6.78 -11.92
N SER A 195 7.02 -7.70 -12.13
CA SER A 195 6.76 -9.12 -11.94
C SER A 195 7.99 -9.76 -11.30
N THR A 196 7.74 -10.74 -10.44
CA THR A 196 8.77 -11.40 -9.64
C THR A 196 8.49 -12.90 -9.58
N PRO A 197 9.49 -13.75 -9.37
CA PRO A 197 9.22 -15.08 -8.84
C PRO A 197 8.52 -14.96 -7.47
N CYS A 198 7.70 -15.95 -7.11
CA CYS A 198 7.21 -16.08 -5.74
C CYS A 198 7.95 -17.20 -5.00
N LEU A 199 8.16 -17.00 -3.70
CA LEU A 199 8.65 -18.02 -2.79
C LEU A 199 7.76 -19.27 -2.88
N GLY A 200 8.37 -20.43 -3.07
CA GLY A 200 7.65 -21.70 -3.19
C GLY A 200 6.94 -21.92 -4.53
N GLY A 201 7.05 -20.98 -5.48
CA GLY A 201 6.59 -21.16 -6.87
C GLY A 201 5.07 -21.27 -7.03
N ARG A 202 4.27 -20.77 -6.07
CA ARG A 202 2.80 -20.80 -6.12
C ARG A 202 2.21 -19.43 -5.77
N PRO A 203 1.88 -18.58 -6.77
CA PRO A 203 2.10 -18.79 -8.21
C PRO A 203 3.60 -18.76 -8.59
N PRO A 204 4.02 -19.26 -9.76
CA PRO A 204 5.43 -19.24 -10.16
C PRO A 204 5.95 -17.80 -10.33
N ILE A 205 5.09 -16.93 -10.88
CA ILE A 205 5.34 -15.51 -11.05
C ILE A 205 4.22 -14.73 -10.38
N GLY A 206 4.60 -13.78 -9.52
CA GLY A 206 3.72 -12.75 -8.98
C GLY A 206 3.83 -11.48 -9.81
N VAL A 207 2.72 -10.76 -9.89
CA VAL A 207 2.67 -9.44 -10.53
C VAL A 207 2.50 -8.40 -9.44
N SER A 208 3.06 -7.22 -9.55
CA SER A 208 2.70 -6.06 -8.73
C SER A 208 2.14 -5.00 -9.66
N GLN A 209 1.03 -4.38 -9.28
CA GLN A 209 0.43 -3.30 -10.05
C GLN A 209 0.23 -2.08 -9.17
N SER A 210 0.89 -0.99 -9.55
CA SER A 210 0.54 0.34 -9.06
C SER A 210 -0.67 0.83 -9.84
N THR A 211 -1.71 1.25 -9.13
CA THR A 211 -3.00 1.57 -9.74
C THR A 211 -3.51 2.93 -9.29
N LEU A 212 -4.35 3.53 -10.13
CA LEU A 212 -5.07 4.76 -9.86
C LEU A 212 -6.50 4.62 -10.36
N TYR A 213 -7.48 4.99 -9.54
CA TYR A 213 -8.87 5.14 -9.99
C TYR A 213 -9.50 6.39 -9.38
N GLN A 214 -10.59 6.85 -9.99
CA GLN A 214 -11.42 7.92 -9.44
C GLN A 214 -12.77 7.33 -8.99
N ALA A 215 -13.12 7.53 -7.73
CA ALA A 215 -14.40 7.12 -7.18
C ALA A 215 -15.54 8.02 -7.70
N PRO A 216 -16.81 7.59 -7.62
CA PRO A 216 -17.96 8.40 -8.02
C PRO A 216 -18.04 9.77 -7.33
N SER A 217 -17.47 9.89 -6.12
CA SER A 217 -17.33 11.14 -5.36
C SER A 217 -16.31 12.12 -5.94
N GLY A 218 -15.55 11.71 -6.94
CA GLY A 218 -14.40 12.45 -7.48
C GLY A 218 -13.08 12.18 -6.75
N ALA A 219 -13.09 11.48 -5.62
CA ALA A 219 -11.89 11.11 -4.89
C ALA A 219 -10.97 10.21 -5.73
N LEU A 220 -9.68 10.52 -5.79
CA LEU A 220 -8.66 9.65 -6.33
C LEU A 220 -8.26 8.60 -5.30
N VAL A 221 -8.00 7.40 -5.79
CA VAL A 221 -7.44 6.31 -4.98
C VAL A 221 -6.23 5.73 -5.71
N PHE A 222 -5.09 5.77 -5.04
CA PHE A 222 -3.83 5.20 -5.51
C PHE A 222 -3.41 4.01 -4.65
N SER A 223 -2.89 2.96 -5.28
CA SER A 223 -2.21 1.86 -4.60
C SER A 223 -0.86 1.62 -5.25
N SER A 224 0.22 1.52 -4.48
CA SER A 224 1.56 1.18 -4.99
C SER A 224 1.65 -0.29 -5.42
N GLY A 225 0.90 -1.17 -4.74
CA GLY A 225 0.86 -2.61 -4.98
C GLY A 225 2.16 -3.33 -4.62
N THR A 226 3.02 -2.70 -3.82
CA THR A 226 4.33 -3.23 -3.39
C THR A 226 4.76 -2.64 -2.05
N MET A 227 5.55 -3.41 -1.27
CA MET A 227 6.16 -2.97 -0.01
C MET A 227 7.37 -2.04 -0.15
N GLY A 228 7.90 -1.90 -1.37
CA GLY A 228 9.19 -1.21 -1.59
C GLY A 228 9.05 0.24 -2.05
N TRP A 229 7.84 0.81 -2.07
CA TRP A 229 7.63 2.17 -2.59
C TRP A 229 8.38 3.21 -1.76
N GLU A 230 8.27 3.12 -0.43
CA GLU A 230 8.89 4.02 0.53
C GLU A 230 10.42 3.95 0.50
N LEU A 231 10.98 2.78 0.17
CA LEU A 231 12.43 2.60 -0.01
C LEU A 231 12.98 3.44 -1.18
N GLY A 232 12.16 3.76 -2.18
CA GLY A 232 12.54 4.66 -3.26
C GLY A 232 12.44 6.15 -2.89
N LEU A 233 11.73 6.50 -1.81
CA LEU A 233 11.51 7.88 -1.36
C LEU A 233 12.48 8.30 -0.25
N SER A 234 12.64 7.43 0.74
CA SER A 234 13.57 7.58 1.85
C SER A 234 14.23 6.23 2.12
N PRO A 235 15.30 5.89 1.39
CA PRO A 235 15.84 4.54 1.42
C PRO A 235 16.37 4.09 2.77
N VAL A 236 16.20 2.79 3.03
CA VAL A 236 16.70 2.10 4.22
C VAL A 236 17.52 0.89 3.74
N PRO A 237 18.81 1.05 3.44
CA PRO A 237 19.64 -0.02 2.88
C PRO A 237 19.73 -1.28 3.75
N ALA A 238 19.48 -1.15 5.06
CA ALA A 238 19.41 -2.28 5.98
C ALA A 238 18.17 -3.17 5.78
N ALA A 239 17.15 -2.73 5.04
CA ALA A 239 15.91 -3.48 4.83
C ALA A 239 16.09 -4.64 3.84
N SER A 240 16.94 -4.47 2.82
CA SER A 240 17.29 -5.50 1.83
C SER A 240 18.54 -5.07 1.04
N PRO A 241 19.40 -6.01 0.61
CA PRO A 241 20.47 -5.72 -0.36
C PRO A 241 19.97 -5.10 -1.67
N ASP A 242 18.71 -5.35 -2.04
CA ASP A 242 18.09 -4.76 -3.23
C ASP A 242 17.56 -3.34 -2.99
N ALA A 243 17.49 -2.87 -1.73
CA ALA A 243 16.96 -1.56 -1.41
C ALA A 243 17.86 -0.45 -2.00
N PRO A 244 17.29 0.64 -2.54
CA PRO A 244 18.09 1.75 -3.04
C PRO A 244 19.01 2.33 -1.96
N HIS A 245 20.17 2.86 -2.36
CA HIS A 245 21.07 3.58 -1.45
C HIS A 245 20.78 5.08 -1.35
N ARG A 246 20.01 5.60 -2.31
CA ARG A 246 19.59 7.00 -2.40
C ARG A 246 18.17 7.06 -2.96
N ALA A 247 17.42 8.09 -2.60
CA ALA A 247 16.09 8.29 -3.14
C ALA A 247 16.17 8.38 -4.68
N ASP A 248 15.23 7.75 -5.37
CA ASP A 248 15.15 7.88 -6.83
C ASP A 248 14.38 9.17 -7.14
N PRO A 249 15.02 10.19 -7.75
CA PRO A 249 14.38 11.48 -7.98
C PRO A 249 13.13 11.38 -8.87
N ARG A 250 13.06 10.35 -9.71
CA ARG A 250 11.93 10.13 -10.62
C ARG A 250 10.71 9.59 -9.86
N LEU A 251 10.94 8.68 -8.91
CA LEU A 251 9.88 8.14 -8.05
C LEU A 251 9.41 9.16 -7.00
N VAL A 252 10.35 9.94 -6.46
CA VAL A 252 10.06 11.10 -5.61
C VAL A 252 9.13 12.06 -6.35
N ARG A 253 9.52 12.50 -7.55
CA ARG A 253 8.70 13.43 -8.34
C ARG A 253 7.32 12.86 -8.69
N LEU A 254 7.24 11.56 -8.99
CA LEU A 254 5.96 10.91 -9.26
C LEU A 254 5.03 10.95 -8.02
N THR A 255 5.60 10.71 -6.83
CA THR A 255 4.85 10.77 -5.56
C THR A 255 4.45 12.20 -5.21
N GLU A 256 5.33 13.19 -5.45
CA GLU A 256 5.00 14.62 -5.32
C GLU A 256 3.84 15.02 -6.25
N ASN A 257 3.85 14.59 -7.51
CA ASN A 257 2.76 14.86 -8.45
C ASN A 257 1.44 14.27 -7.95
N LEU A 258 1.46 13.04 -7.43
CA LEU A 258 0.31 12.39 -6.81
C LEU A 258 -0.22 13.21 -5.63
N PHE A 259 0.65 13.60 -4.70
CA PHE A 259 0.25 14.35 -3.50
C PHE A 259 -0.25 15.73 -3.89
N ALA A 260 0.42 16.44 -4.79
CA ALA A 260 -0.04 17.73 -5.31
C ALA A 260 -1.45 17.62 -5.89
N ARG A 261 -1.74 16.57 -6.66
CA ARG A 261 -3.07 16.36 -7.23
C ARG A 261 -4.12 16.06 -6.16
N MET A 262 -3.83 15.17 -5.22
CA MET A 262 -4.76 14.75 -4.16
C MET A 262 -5.01 15.84 -3.10
N LEU A 263 -4.02 16.70 -2.84
CA LEU A 263 -4.15 17.78 -1.87
C LEU A 263 -4.79 19.04 -2.45
N SER A 264 -4.71 19.23 -3.79
CA SER A 264 -5.31 20.39 -4.45
C SER A 264 -6.79 20.56 -4.12
N ARG A 265 -7.23 21.80 -3.90
CA ARG A 265 -8.65 22.15 -3.90
C ARG A 265 -9.16 22.00 -5.32
N GLY A 266 -10.05 21.03 -5.54
CA GLY A 266 -10.81 20.98 -6.78
C GLY A 266 -11.46 22.34 -6.97
N GLY A 267 -10.98 23.08 -7.97
CA GLY A 267 -11.63 24.28 -8.47
C GLY A 267 -12.78 23.90 -9.36
#